data_AF-A0A971G1V3-F1
#
_entry.id   AF-A0A971G1V3-F1
#
_cell.length_a   1.000
_cell.length_b   1.000
_cell.length_c   1.000
_cell.angle_alpha   90.00
_cell.angle_beta   90.00
_cell.angle_gamma   90.00
#
_symmetry.space_group_name_H-M   'P 1'
#
loop_
_entity.id
_entity.type
_entity.pdbx_description
1 polymer ?
#
loop_
_entity_poly.entity_id
_entity_poly.type
_entity_poly.pdbx_seq_one_letter_code
_entity_poly.pdbx_strand_id
1 'polypeptide(L)'
;MVSTRGDGGQSTPLMAAAVVLAAVVLWILAGRAGVAVDAARARTAADAAALAGAAEGRPAAEDHAGANGGVVVSYRTVDDDVVVTVRVGEAKATARARRTGEWPTG
;
A
#
# COMPACT_ATOMS: atom_id res chain seq x y z
N MET A 1 58.30 22.95 -18.65
CA MET A 1 56.96 23.21 -19.20
C MET A 1 56.00 22.20 -18.61
N VAL A 2 55.17 22.59 -17.64
CA VAL A 2 54.09 21.78 -17.09
C VAL A 2 52.79 22.26 -17.74
N SER A 3 52.14 21.39 -18.51
CA SER A 3 50.81 21.65 -19.05
C SER A 3 49.78 21.31 -17.97
N THR A 4 49.24 22.33 -17.30
CA THR A 4 48.02 22.22 -16.49
C THR A 4 46.83 22.08 -17.44
N ARG A 5 46.47 20.84 -17.73
CA ARG A 5 45.37 20.51 -18.63
C ARG A 5 44.05 20.49 -17.86
N GLY A 6 43.34 21.62 -17.88
CA GLY A 6 41.87 21.63 -17.93
C GLY A 6 41.07 21.17 -16.70
N ASP A 7 41.44 21.53 -15.48
CA ASP A 7 40.60 21.23 -14.29
C ASP A 7 39.29 22.03 -14.21
N GLY A 8 39.10 23.06 -15.06
CA GLY A 8 37.90 23.90 -15.07
C GLY A 8 36.72 23.40 -15.92
N GLY A 9 36.89 22.31 -16.69
CA GLY A 9 35.87 21.81 -17.62
C GLY A 9 35.20 20.49 -17.22
N GLN A 10 35.84 19.70 -16.36
CA GLN A 10 35.43 18.32 -16.08
C GLN A 10 34.63 18.16 -14.77
N SER A 11 34.70 19.12 -13.86
CA SER A 11 33.90 19.14 -12.63
C SER A 11 32.42 19.41 -12.92
N THR A 12 32.12 20.33 -13.84
CA THR A 12 30.76 20.71 -14.22
C THR A 12 29.91 19.54 -14.76
N PRO A 13 30.37 18.71 -15.72
CA PRO A 13 29.58 17.57 -16.19
C PRO A 13 29.41 16.51 -15.11
N LEU A 14 30.40 16.33 -14.23
CA LEU A 14 30.36 15.32 -13.16
C LEU A 14 29.39 15.75 -12.05
N MET A 15 29.37 17.03 -11.71
CA MET A 15 28.41 17.61 -10.78
C MET A 15 26.99 17.62 -11.35
N ALA A 16 26.84 17.94 -12.64
CA ALA A 16 25.56 17.82 -13.34
C ALA A 16 25.04 16.37 -13.35
N ALA A 17 25.91 15.40 -13.64
CA ALA A 17 25.57 13.99 -13.57
C ALA A 17 25.16 13.56 -12.16
N ALA A 18 25.87 14.03 -11.12
CA ALA A 18 25.52 13.75 -9.73
C ALA A 18 24.14 14.34 -9.36
N VAL A 19 23.82 15.56 -9.80
CA VAL A 19 22.51 16.20 -9.57
C VAL A 19 21.40 15.44 -10.30
N VAL A 20 21.61 15.04 -11.56
CA VAL A 20 20.63 14.22 -12.31
C VAL A 20 20.40 12.88 -11.62
N LEU A 21 21.47 12.22 -11.18
CA LEU A 21 21.37 10.94 -10.49
C LEU A 21 20.64 11.07 -9.16
N ALA A 22 20.92 12.12 -8.38
CA ALA A 22 20.18 12.44 -7.16
C ALA A 22 18.69 12.71 -7.43
N ALA A 23 18.36 13.46 -8.49
CA ALA A 23 16.98 13.72 -8.88
C ALA A 23 16.23 12.44 -9.30
N VAL A 24 16.88 11.55 -10.05
CA VAL A 24 16.32 10.24 -10.44
C VAL A 24 16.08 9.37 -9.22
N VAL A 25 17.03 9.30 -8.28
CA VAL A 25 16.87 8.57 -7.02
C VAL A 25 15.69 9.10 -6.22
N LEU A 26 15.61 10.42 -6.03
CA LEU A 26 14.49 11.06 -5.33
C LEU A 26 13.15 10.77 -6.01
N TRP A 27 13.10 10.79 -7.35
CA TRP A 27 11.89 10.49 -8.10
C TRP A 27 11.44 9.04 -7.92
N ILE A 28 12.39 8.09 -7.95
CA ILE A 28 12.11 6.67 -7.68
C ILE A 28 11.59 6.47 -6.25
N LEU A 29 12.23 7.12 -5.26
CA LEU A 29 11.79 7.04 -3.86
C LEU A 29 10.40 7.68 -3.66
N ALA A 30 10.13 8.82 -4.28
CA ALA A 30 8.83 9.49 -4.21
C ALA A 30 7.72 8.62 -4.85
N GLY A 31 7.99 8.00 -6.00
CA GLY A 31 7.07 7.05 -6.62
C GLY A 31 6.78 5.83 -5.74
N ARG A 32 7.75 5.40 -4.93
CA ARG A 32 7.58 4.30 -3.95
C ARG A 32 6.86 4.74 -2.67
N ALA A 33 6.94 6.01 -2.28
CA ALA A 33 6.27 6.53 -1.10
C ALA A 33 4.75 6.56 -1.25
N GLY A 34 4.22 6.89 -2.44
CA GLY A 34 2.79 6.80 -2.75
C GLY A 34 2.26 5.38 -2.61
N VAL A 35 3.01 4.40 -3.17
CA VAL A 35 2.66 2.97 -3.09
C VAL A 35 2.65 2.47 -1.65
N ALA A 36 3.55 2.94 -0.78
CA ALA A 36 3.59 2.53 0.62
C ALA A 36 2.38 3.04 1.43
N VAL A 37 1.94 4.28 1.18
CA VAL A 37 0.76 4.86 1.84
C VAL A 37 -0.52 4.18 1.35
N ASP A 38 -0.64 3.95 0.04
CA ASP A 38 -1.79 3.26 -0.52
C ASP A 38 -1.86 1.80 -0.06
N ALA A 39 -0.71 1.12 0.07
CA ALA A 39 -0.65 -0.23 0.62
C ALA A 39 -1.08 -0.29 2.10
N ALA A 40 -0.66 0.68 2.91
CA ALA A 40 -1.08 0.77 4.31
C ALA A 40 -2.59 0.99 4.42
N ARG A 41 -3.14 1.93 3.63
CA ARG A 41 -4.59 2.18 3.59
C ARG A 41 -5.38 0.99 3.08
N ALA A 42 -4.92 0.34 2.02
CA ALA A 42 -5.55 -0.88 1.49
C ALA A 42 -5.62 -1.97 2.57
N ARG A 43 -4.57 -2.11 3.38
CA ARG A 43 -4.53 -3.09 4.46
C ARG A 43 -5.50 -2.77 5.58
N THR A 44 -5.52 -1.52 6.07
CA THR A 44 -6.50 -1.07 7.07
C THR A 44 -7.94 -1.27 6.58
N ALA A 45 -8.22 -0.93 5.32
CA ALA A 45 -9.55 -1.12 4.74
C ALA A 45 -9.92 -2.60 4.61
N ALA A 46 -8.96 -3.47 4.24
CA ALA A 46 -9.18 -4.91 4.18
C ALA A 46 -9.45 -5.52 5.57
N ASP A 47 -8.69 -5.15 6.59
CA ASP A 47 -8.88 -5.64 7.96
C ASP A 47 -10.25 -5.23 8.51
N ALA A 48 -10.65 -3.96 8.33
CA ALA A 48 -11.97 -3.48 8.73
C ALA A 48 -13.11 -4.20 8.00
N ALA A 49 -12.96 -4.39 6.68
CA ALA A 49 -13.95 -5.09 5.88
C ALA A 49 -14.06 -6.58 6.24
N ALA A 50 -12.94 -7.24 6.55
CA ALA A 50 -12.95 -8.64 6.98
C ALA A 50 -13.65 -8.80 8.33
N LEU A 51 -13.34 -7.94 9.31
CA LEU A 51 -13.99 -7.97 10.63
C LEU A 51 -15.50 -7.72 10.54
N ALA A 52 -15.89 -6.67 9.82
CA ALA A 52 -17.29 -6.36 9.58
C ALA A 52 -18.00 -7.49 8.80
N GLY A 53 -17.31 -8.07 7.82
CA GLY A 53 -17.77 -9.23 7.07
C GLY A 53 -18.00 -10.46 7.94
N ALA A 54 -17.10 -10.73 8.88
CA ALA A 54 -17.24 -11.83 9.84
C ALA A 54 -18.36 -11.60 10.85
N ALA A 55 -18.61 -10.35 11.26
CA ALA A 55 -19.67 -9.99 12.19
C ALA A 55 -21.04 -10.00 11.51
N GLU A 56 -21.23 -9.16 10.49
CA GLU A 56 -22.53 -8.76 9.95
C GLU A 56 -22.71 -9.12 8.47
N GLY A 57 -21.69 -9.71 7.84
CA GLY A 57 -21.73 -10.20 6.47
C GLY A 57 -21.28 -9.18 5.42
N ARG A 58 -21.47 -9.55 4.15
CA ARG A 58 -20.91 -8.82 3.00
C ARG A 58 -21.29 -7.32 2.92
N PRO A 59 -22.54 -6.89 3.20
CA PRO A 59 -22.89 -5.47 3.13
C PRO A 59 -22.07 -4.62 4.11
N ALA A 60 -21.88 -5.10 5.34
CA ALA A 60 -21.04 -4.42 6.33
C ALA A 60 -19.57 -4.37 5.89
N ALA A 61 -19.04 -5.44 5.27
CA ALA A 61 -17.70 -5.43 4.70
C ALA A 61 -17.51 -4.32 3.63
N GLU A 62 -18.52 -4.11 2.78
CA GLU A 62 -18.50 -3.09 1.73
C GLU A 62 -18.58 -1.67 2.30
N ASP A 63 -19.46 -1.43 3.27
CA ASP A 63 -19.59 -0.15 3.96
C ASP A 63 -18.29 0.23 4.69
N HIS A 64 -17.69 -0.71 5.42
CA HIS A 64 -16.44 -0.47 6.14
C HIS A 64 -15.24 -0.30 5.21
N ALA A 65 -15.18 -1.00 4.07
CA ALA A 65 -14.18 -0.73 3.04
C ALA A 65 -14.33 0.70 2.48
N GLY A 66 -15.56 1.10 2.16
CA GLY A 66 -15.89 2.43 1.63
C GLY A 66 -15.54 3.56 2.61
N ALA A 67 -15.85 3.39 3.89
CA ALA A 67 -15.49 4.33 4.95
C ALA A 67 -13.96 4.53 5.08
N ASN A 68 -13.17 3.52 4.70
CA ASN A 68 -11.71 3.57 4.67
C ASN A 68 -11.14 3.96 3.29
N GLY A 69 -11.98 4.45 2.38
CA GLY A 69 -11.56 4.89 1.04
C GLY A 69 -11.19 3.75 0.09
N GLY A 70 -11.62 2.53 0.40
CA GLY A 70 -11.38 1.32 -0.38
C GLY A 70 -12.63 0.75 -1.01
N VAL A 71 -12.44 -0.13 -2.00
CA VAL A 71 -13.52 -0.90 -2.62
C VAL A 71 -13.25 -2.39 -2.47
N VAL A 72 -14.25 -3.16 -2.06
CA VAL A 72 -14.17 -4.62 -2.03
C VAL A 72 -14.14 -5.14 -3.46
N VAL A 73 -13.07 -5.85 -3.82
CA VAL A 73 -12.92 -6.51 -5.13
C VAL A 73 -13.08 -8.02 -5.05
N SER A 74 -13.00 -8.59 -3.85
CA SER A 74 -13.31 -9.99 -3.59
C SER A 74 -13.82 -10.16 -2.16
N TYR A 75 -14.89 -10.93 -2.01
CA TYR A 75 -15.44 -11.36 -0.72
C TYR A 75 -15.67 -12.86 -0.80
N ARG A 76 -15.11 -13.62 0.14
CA ARG A 76 -15.31 -15.06 0.24
C ARG A 76 -15.51 -15.47 1.69
N THR A 77 -16.48 -16.34 1.91
CA THR A 77 -16.64 -17.06 3.17
C THR A 77 -16.06 -18.47 2.95
N VAL A 78 -15.13 -18.87 3.83
CA VAL A 78 -14.45 -20.17 3.81
C VAL A 78 -14.56 -20.71 5.23
N ASP A 79 -15.37 -21.75 5.42
CA ASP A 79 -15.74 -22.25 6.75
C ASP A 79 -16.29 -21.11 7.63
N ASP A 80 -15.71 -20.89 8.81
CA ASP A 80 -16.05 -19.79 9.74
C ASP A 80 -15.24 -18.50 9.51
N ASP A 81 -14.45 -18.46 8.43
CA ASP A 81 -13.60 -17.34 8.08
C ASP A 81 -14.16 -16.53 6.91
N VAL A 82 -14.02 -15.22 6.99
CA VAL A 82 -14.32 -14.27 5.94
C VAL A 82 -13.02 -13.67 5.42
N VAL A 83 -12.77 -13.88 4.13
CA VAL A 83 -11.62 -13.36 3.40
C VAL A 83 -12.08 -12.24 2.49
N VAL A 84 -11.54 -11.05 2.68
CA VAL A 84 -11.88 -9.86 1.91
C VAL A 84 -10.64 -9.28 1.26
N THR A 85 -10.73 -8.98 -0.03
CA THR A 85 -9.72 -8.22 -0.76
C THR A 85 -10.27 -6.83 -1.05
N VAL A 86 -9.54 -5.81 -0.60
CA VAL A 86 -9.88 -4.40 -0.80
C VAL A 86 -8.82 -3.73 -1.67
N ARG A 87 -9.28 -2.84 -2.56
CA ARG A 87 -8.42 -1.94 -3.35
C ARG A 87 -8.54 -0.51 -2.84
N VAL A 88 -7.42 0.15 -2.62
CA VAL A 88 -7.33 1.61 -2.37
C VAL A 88 -6.37 2.20 -3.38
N GLY A 89 -6.85 3.10 -4.24
CA GLY A 89 -6.06 3.59 -5.38
C GLY A 89 -5.61 2.43 -6.28
N GLU A 90 -4.30 2.30 -6.49
CA GLU A 90 -3.67 1.20 -7.24
C GLU A 90 -3.30 -0.01 -6.35
N ALA A 91 -3.30 0.15 -5.02
CA ALA A 91 -2.92 -0.91 -4.09
C ALA A 91 -4.08 -1.86 -3.78
N LYS A 92 -3.76 -3.14 -3.60
CA LYS A 92 -4.69 -4.19 -3.16
C LYS A 92 -4.15 -4.86 -1.90
N ALA A 93 -5.03 -5.16 -0.96
CA ALA A 93 -4.70 -5.96 0.22
C ALA A 93 -5.81 -6.97 0.49
N THR A 94 -5.42 -8.10 1.09
CA THR A 94 -6.34 -9.16 1.49
C THR A 94 -6.23 -9.37 2.99
N ALA A 95 -7.36 -9.46 3.67
CA ALA A 95 -7.45 -9.77 5.09
C ALA A 95 -8.42 -10.93 5.32
N ARG A 96 -8.24 -11.62 6.44
CA ARG A 96 -9.07 -12.75 6.88
C ARG A 96 -9.50 -12.51 8.31
N ALA A 97 -10.78 -12.67 8.60
CA ALA A 97 -11.31 -12.60 9.97
C ALA A 97 -12.21 -13.81 10.22
N ARG A 98 -12.22 -14.30 11.46
CA ARG A 98 -13.06 -15.42 11.89
C ARG A 98 -14.18 -14.92 12.77
N ARG A 99 -15.37 -15.53 12.62
CA ARG A 99 -16.44 -15.37 13.61
C ARG A 99 -16.18 -16.32 14.80
N THR A 100 -15.42 -15.88 15.80
CA THR A 100 -15.35 -16.60 17.09
C THR A 100 -16.56 -16.19 17.94
N GLY A 101 -17.64 -16.97 17.81
CA GLY A 101 -18.91 -16.72 18.47
C GLY A 101 -19.57 -18.01 18.93
N GLU A 102 -18.90 -18.77 19.79
CA GLU A 102 -19.56 -19.72 20.70
C GLU A 102 -19.29 -19.24 22.13
N TRP A 103 -20.24 -18.52 22.72
CA TRP A 103 -20.23 -18.33 24.17
C TRP A 103 -20.75 -19.64 24.76
N PRO A 104 -20.04 -20.31 25.68
CA PRO A 104 -20.58 -21.48 26.35
C PRO A 104 -21.79 -21.01 27.17
N THR A 105 -22.99 -21.32 26.69
CA THR A 105 -24.20 -21.27 27.48
C THR A 105 -24.14 -22.45 28.45
N GLY A 106 -23.60 -22.20 29.65
CA GLY A 106 -23.75 -23.08 30.80
C GLY A 106 -25.17 -23.06 31.35
#